data_AF-A0A239JKG6-F1
#
_entry.id   AF-A0A239JKG6-F1
#
_cell.length_a   1.000
_cell.length_b   1.000
_cell.length_c   1.000
_cell.angle_alpha   90.00
_cell.angle_beta   90.00
_cell.angle_gamma   90.00
#
_symmetry.space_group_name_H-M   'P 1'
#
loop_
_entity.id
_entity.type
_entity.pdbx_description
1 polymer ?
#
loop_
_entity_poly.entity_id
_entity_poly.type
_entity_poly.pdbx_seq_one_letter_code
_entity_poly.pdbx_strand_id
1 'polypeptide(L)'
;MNVIDGTGQIVAEPDWPMILNDELERQAAGDHWRRVTTEMRERETLSPSNAHAIQRLVLTYIEFDRNARFVAENGAVMKPKRGNPRAIARLSPYFQAMREMGNDAASLEAELGISPRRRNGVGKVQRRVRQATGADAFIKRAK
;
A
#
# COMPACT_ATOMS: atom_id res chain seq x y z
N MET A 1 -15.55 -11.54 10.07
CA MET A 1 -14.43 -10.78 9.50
C MET A 1 -13.33 -10.77 10.56
N ASN A 2 -12.23 -11.50 10.34
CA ASN A 2 -11.17 -11.66 11.34
C ASN A 2 -10.38 -10.35 11.45
N VAL A 3 -10.77 -9.50 12.39
CA VAL A 3 -10.02 -8.29 12.76
C VAL A 3 -8.74 -8.77 13.42
N ILE A 4 -7.60 -8.60 12.75
CA ILE A 4 -6.30 -8.95 13.33
C ILE A 4 -6.00 -7.91 14.40
N ASP A 5 -5.89 -8.37 15.64
CA ASP A 5 -5.78 -7.53 16.83
C ASP A 5 -4.55 -6.59 16.74
N GLY A 6 -4.76 -5.29 16.96
CA GLY A 6 -3.69 -4.30 17.13
C GLY A 6 -3.16 -3.52 15.89
N THR A 7 -3.46 -3.89 14.63
CA THR A 7 -3.01 -3.06 13.47
C THR A 7 -3.74 -1.73 13.41
N GLY A 8 -5.07 -1.75 13.53
CA GLY A 8 -5.91 -0.56 13.52
C GLY A 8 -5.64 0.41 14.68
N GLN A 9 -4.97 -0.06 15.74
CA GLN A 9 -4.53 0.78 16.87
C GLN A 9 -3.25 1.56 16.57
N ILE A 10 -2.41 1.09 15.64
CA ILE A 10 -1.15 1.73 15.26
C ILE A 10 -1.35 2.63 14.04
N VAL A 11 -2.06 2.13 13.02
CA VAL A 11 -2.41 2.89 11.82
C VAL A 11 -3.86 2.61 11.45
N ALA A 12 -4.67 3.66 11.39
CA ALA A 12 -6.06 3.56 10.96
C ALA A 12 -6.13 3.33 9.44
N GLU A 13 -7.00 2.40 9.03
CA GLU A 13 -7.30 2.17 7.63
C GLU A 13 -8.01 3.41 7.02
N PRO A 14 -7.60 3.88 5.83
CA PRO A 14 -8.29 4.95 5.12
C PRO A 14 -9.74 4.59 4.81
N ASP A 15 -10.60 5.60 4.77
CA ASP A 15 -11.97 5.45 4.28
C ASP A 15 -11.95 5.31 2.74
N TRP A 16 -11.78 4.08 2.25
CA TRP A 16 -11.71 3.80 0.82
C TRP A 16 -12.91 4.32 0.02
N PRO A 17 -14.17 4.24 0.50
CA PRO A 17 -15.32 4.92 -0.11
C PRO A 17 -15.16 6.41 -0.40
N MET A 18 -14.33 7.16 0.32
CA MET A 18 -14.06 8.57 0.01
C MET A 18 -13.10 8.76 -1.16
N ILE A 19 -12.35 7.73 -1.54
CA ILE A 19 -11.24 7.81 -2.52
C ILE A 19 -11.56 7.00 -3.78
N LEU A 20 -12.17 5.83 -3.61
CA LEU A 20 -12.43 4.85 -4.66
C LEU A 20 -13.94 4.67 -4.83
N ASN A 21 -14.41 4.81 -6.07
CA ASN A 21 -15.83 4.69 -6.40
C ASN A 21 -16.23 3.23 -6.69
N ASP A 22 -15.31 2.41 -7.18
CA ASP A 22 -15.58 1.02 -7.55
C ASP A 22 -15.56 0.08 -6.33
N GLU A 23 -16.54 -0.83 -6.24
CA GLU A 23 -16.66 -1.75 -5.10
C GLU A 23 -15.55 -2.80 -5.05
N LEU A 24 -15.14 -3.32 -6.21
CA LEU A 24 -14.07 -4.32 -6.28
C LEU A 24 -12.73 -3.67 -5.93
N GLU A 25 -12.49 -2.44 -6.37
CA GLU A 25 -11.29 -1.68 -5.99
C GLU A 25 -11.26 -1.36 -4.50
N ARG A 26 -12.40 -1.01 -3.88
CA ARG A 26 -12.49 -0.80 -2.42
C ARG A 26 -12.17 -2.08 -1.64
N GLN A 27 -12.69 -3.21 -2.08
CA GLN A 27 -12.39 -4.50 -1.45
C GLN A 27 -10.91 -4.85 -1.59
N ALA A 28 -10.36 -4.71 -2.81
CA ALA A 28 -8.94 -4.95 -3.07
C ALA A 28 -8.04 -4.02 -2.23
N ALA A 29 -8.40 -2.74 -2.10
CA ALA A 29 -7.65 -1.78 -1.30
C ALA A 29 -7.58 -2.22 0.17
N GLY A 30 -8.69 -2.68 0.75
CA GLY A 30 -8.70 -3.21 2.11
C GLY A 30 -7.91 -4.50 2.29
N ASP A 31 -7.90 -5.38 1.29
CA ASP A 31 -7.07 -6.60 1.29
C ASP A 31 -5.57 -6.26 1.21
N HIS A 32 -5.17 -5.35 0.31
CA HIS A 32 -3.80 -4.87 0.22
C HIS A 32 -3.34 -4.17 1.51
N TRP A 33 -4.19 -3.32 2.08
CA TRP A 33 -3.94 -2.64 3.35
C TRP A 33 -3.69 -3.64 4.47
N ARG A 34 -4.56 -4.64 4.63
CA ARG A 34 -4.41 -5.70 5.63
C ARG A 34 -3.12 -6.48 5.44
N ARG A 35 -2.78 -6.84 4.20
CA ARG A 35 -1.53 -7.57 3.89
C ARG A 35 -0.30 -6.77 4.28
N VAL A 36 -0.20 -5.51 3.83
CA VAL A 36 0.97 -4.65 4.07
C VAL A 36 1.12 -4.33 5.55
N THR A 37 0.04 -3.90 6.22
CA THR A 37 0.10 -3.55 7.64
C THR A 37 0.39 -4.75 8.53
N THR A 38 -0.11 -5.94 8.20
CA THR A 38 0.21 -7.19 8.91
C THR A 38 1.68 -7.55 8.77
N GLU A 39 2.23 -7.52 7.57
CA GLU A 39 3.64 -7.79 7.32
C GLU A 39 4.56 -6.82 8.08
N MET A 40 4.25 -5.53 8.05
CA MET A 40 5.00 -4.51 8.79
C MET A 40 4.84 -4.65 10.31
N ARG A 41 3.65 -5.04 10.80
CA ARG A 41 3.42 -5.29 12.24
C ARG A 41 4.28 -6.45 12.72
N GLU A 42 4.28 -7.57 12.00
CA GLU A 42 5.06 -8.77 12.35
C GLU A 42 6.57 -8.51 12.33
N ARG A 43 7.02 -7.55 11.52
CA ARG A 43 8.41 -7.09 11.48
C ARG A 43 8.75 -6.01 12.49
N GLU A 44 7.76 -5.53 13.24
CA GLU A 44 7.90 -4.40 14.16
C GLU A 44 8.34 -3.11 13.45
N THR A 45 8.00 -2.93 12.17
CA THR A 45 8.31 -1.72 11.38
C THR A 45 7.09 -0.82 11.15
N LEU A 46 5.89 -1.26 11.57
CA LEU A 46 4.67 -0.47 11.48
C LEU A 46 4.68 0.68 12.52
N SER A 47 4.51 1.91 12.05
CA SER A 47 4.38 3.11 12.87
C SER A 47 3.36 4.09 12.26
N PRO A 48 2.79 5.00 13.06
CA PRO A 48 1.91 6.06 12.54
C PRO A 48 2.55 6.93 11.46
N SER A 49 3.88 7.13 11.50
CA SER A 49 4.61 7.90 10.49
C SER A 49 4.51 7.32 9.08
N ASN A 50 4.28 6.01 8.97
CA ASN A 50 4.27 5.30 7.70
C ASN A 50 2.85 5.23 7.09
N ALA A 51 1.83 5.74 7.79
CA ALA A 51 0.43 5.64 7.40
C ALA A 51 0.16 6.13 5.97
N HIS A 52 0.66 7.32 5.66
CA HIS A 52 0.46 7.92 4.34
C HIS A 52 1.23 7.19 3.24
N ALA A 53 2.44 6.70 3.53
CA ALA A 53 3.22 5.92 2.58
C ALA A 53 2.55 4.57 2.25
N ILE A 54 1.95 3.92 3.25
CA ILE A 54 1.17 2.68 3.06
C ILE A 54 -0.09 2.97 2.21
N GLN A 55 -0.81 4.06 2.51
CA GLN A 55 -1.98 4.45 1.71
C GLN A 55 -1.60 4.69 0.24
N ARG A 56 -0.50 5.41 -0.01
CA ARG A 56 0.01 5.65 -1.36
C ARG A 56 0.35 4.34 -2.07
N LEU A 57 1.02 3.41 -1.38
CA LEU A 57 1.34 2.09 -1.94
C LEU A 57 0.08 1.32 -2.35
N VAL A 58 -0.94 1.30 -1.49
CA VAL A 58 -2.22 0.64 -1.80
C VAL A 58 -2.87 1.26 -3.03
N LEU A 59 -2.93 2.59 -3.12
CA LEU A 59 -3.48 3.27 -4.31
C LEU A 59 -2.67 2.95 -5.57
N THR A 60 -1.34 2.87 -5.47
CA THR A 60 -0.48 2.47 -6.60
C THR A 60 -0.79 1.04 -7.07
N TYR A 61 -1.06 0.09 -6.16
CA TYR A 61 -1.49 -1.25 -6.56
C TYR A 61 -2.84 -1.23 -7.30
N ILE A 62 -3.81 -0.47 -6.81
CA ILE A 62 -5.12 -0.35 -7.46
C ILE A 62 -5.00 0.25 -8.86
N GLU A 63 -4.23 1.34 -9.01
CA GLU A 63 -3.99 1.94 -10.32
C GLU A 63 -3.21 1.01 -11.24
N PHE A 64 -2.22 0.27 -10.72
CA PHE A 64 -1.51 -0.73 -11.49
C PHE A 64 -2.48 -1.78 -12.06
N ASP A 65 -3.33 -2.36 -11.21
CA ASP A 65 -4.30 -3.38 -11.61
C ASP A 65 -5.30 -2.85 -12.63
N ARG A 66 -5.79 -1.62 -12.45
CA ARG A 66 -6.71 -0.97 -13.40
C ARG A 66 -6.05 -0.83 -14.78
N ASN A 67 -4.82 -0.32 -14.82
CA ASN A 67 -4.10 -0.16 -16.08
C ASN A 67 -3.71 -1.52 -16.69
N ALA A 68 -3.37 -2.51 -15.87
CA ALA A 68 -3.03 -3.86 -16.30
C ALA A 68 -4.21 -4.56 -16.98
N ARG A 69 -5.44 -4.40 -16.46
CA ARG A 69 -6.66 -4.92 -17.12
C ARG A 69 -6.83 -4.33 -18.51
N PHE A 70 -6.70 -3.00 -18.65
CA PHE A 70 -6.83 -2.34 -19.95
C PHE A 70 -5.76 -2.83 -20.95
N VAL A 71 -4.52 -2.98 -20.49
CA VAL A 71 -3.40 -3.49 -21.31
C VAL A 71 -3.59 -4.95 -21.69
N ALA A 72 -4.13 -5.78 -20.79
CA ALA A 72 -4.41 -7.18 -21.07
C ALA A 72 -5.46 -7.34 -22.17
N GLU A 73 -6.46 -6.47 -22.19
CA GLU A 73 -7.53 -6.46 -23.20
C GLU A 73 -7.08 -5.86 -24.55
N ASN A 74 -6.38 -4.72 -24.51
CA ASN A 74 -6.12 -3.90 -25.70
C ASN A 74 -4.69 -4.00 -26.24
N GLY A 75 -3.79 -4.60 -25.46
CA GLY A 75 -2.36 -4.67 -25.74
C GLY A 75 -1.57 -3.43 -25.29
N ALA A 76 -0.26 -3.59 -25.21
CA ALA A 76 0.67 -2.52 -24.82
C ALA A 76 0.90 -1.47 -25.92
N VAL A 77 0.52 -1.78 -27.16
CA VAL A 77 0.77 -0.94 -28.34
C VAL A 77 -0.55 -0.62 -29.03
N MET A 78 -0.83 0.67 -29.20
CA MET A 78 -1.96 1.16 -29.96
C MET A 78 -1.70 1.02 -31.45
N LYS A 79 -2.69 0.48 -32.16
CA LYS A 79 -2.65 0.37 -33.62
C LYS A 79 -2.61 1.76 -34.26
N PRO A 80 -1.87 1.93 -35.37
CA PRO A 80 -1.87 3.19 -36.12
C PRO A 80 -3.28 3.57 -36.58
N LYS A 81 -3.55 4.88 -36.69
CA LYS A 81 -4.85 5.37 -37.17
C LYS A 81 -5.10 4.87 -38.59
N ARG A 82 -6.19 4.11 -38.78
CA ARG A 82 -6.60 3.59 -40.08
C ARG A 82 -6.82 4.74 -41.07
N GLY A 83 -6.28 4.60 -42.28
CA GLY A 83 -6.41 5.61 -43.35
C GLY A 83 -5.30 6.66 -43.40
N ASN A 84 -4.32 6.65 -42.49
CA ASN A 84 -3.12 7.47 -42.60
C ASN A 84 -1.89 6.58 -42.86
N PRO A 85 -1.34 6.55 -44.09
CA PRO A 85 -0.19 5.70 -44.42
C PRO A 85 1.11 6.10 -43.70
N ARG A 86 1.17 7.28 -43.08
CA ARG A 86 2.28 7.73 -42.24
C ARG A 86 2.04 7.51 -40.74
N ALA A 87 0.89 6.95 -40.34
CA ALA A 87 0.65 6.67 -38.93
C ALA A 87 1.54 5.53 -38.45
N ILE A 88 2.21 5.75 -37.32
CA ILE A 88 3.01 4.75 -36.62
C ILE A 88 2.25 4.18 -35.42
N ALA A 89 2.57 2.96 -35.05
CA ALA A 89 2.10 2.37 -33.81
C ALA A 89 2.71 3.13 -32.62
N ARG A 90 1.93 3.33 -31.56
CA ARG A 90 2.36 4.08 -30.37
C ARG A 90 2.18 3.24 -29.13
N LEU A 91 2.99 3.51 -28.12
CA LEU A 91 2.79 2.90 -26.81
C LEU A 91 1.44 3.34 -26.24
N SER A 92 0.71 2.41 -25.62
CA SER A 92 -0.52 2.72 -24.92
C SER A 92 -0.21 3.59 -23.70
N PRO A 93 -0.94 4.71 -23.48
CA PRO A 93 -0.81 5.50 -22.26
C PRO A 93 -1.03 4.66 -20.99
N TYR A 94 -1.96 3.70 -21.04
CA TYR A 94 -2.23 2.78 -19.94
C TYR A 94 -1.05 1.85 -19.66
N PHE A 95 -0.33 1.42 -20.70
CA PHE A 95 0.89 0.63 -20.51
C PHE A 95 2.00 1.46 -19.88
N GLN A 96 2.15 2.71 -20.30
CA GLN A 96 3.12 3.61 -19.69
C GLN A 96 2.76 3.88 -18.22
N ALA A 97 1.51 4.21 -17.92
CA ALA A 97 1.03 4.42 -16.56
C ALA A 97 1.22 3.17 -15.70
N MET A 98 0.89 1.98 -16.20
CA MET A 98 1.14 0.70 -15.51
C MET A 98 2.62 0.53 -15.14
N ARG A 99 3.54 0.85 -16.07
CA ARG A 99 4.98 0.76 -15.78
C ARG A 99 5.43 1.75 -14.72
N GLU A 100 4.95 2.99 -14.76
CA GLU A 100 5.28 3.99 -13.74
C GLU A 100 4.72 3.59 -12.37
N MET A 101 3.47 3.13 -12.30
CA MET A 101 2.90 2.61 -11.06
C MET A 101 3.68 1.40 -10.52
N GLY A 102 4.16 0.51 -11.40
CA GLY A 102 5.03 -0.59 -10.99
C GLY A 102 6.36 -0.12 -10.38
N ASN A 103 6.95 0.94 -10.94
CA ASN A 103 8.18 1.55 -10.41
C ASN A 103 7.95 2.27 -9.07
N ASP A 104 6.85 3.01 -8.96
CA ASP A 104 6.45 3.70 -7.73
C ASP A 104 6.17 2.70 -6.61
N ALA A 105 5.46 1.61 -6.91
CA ALA A 105 5.19 0.54 -5.96
C ALA A 105 6.48 -0.09 -5.45
N ALA A 106 7.39 -0.47 -6.36
CA ALA A 106 8.69 -1.04 -6.00
C ALA A 106 9.53 -0.09 -5.13
N SER A 107 9.43 1.23 -5.36
CA SER A 107 10.12 2.25 -4.57
C SER A 107 9.53 2.37 -3.17
N LEU A 108 8.19 2.40 -3.04
CA LEU A 108 7.50 2.44 -1.75
C LEU A 108 7.69 1.14 -0.96
N GLU A 109 7.63 -0.03 -1.60
CA GLU A 109 7.92 -1.32 -0.96
C GLU A 109 9.36 -1.39 -0.43
N ALA A 110 10.30 -0.79 -1.16
CA ALA A 110 11.70 -0.67 -0.76
C ALA A 110 11.86 0.22 0.47
N GLU A 111 11.22 1.38 0.49
CA GLU A 111 11.23 2.33 1.62
C GLU A 111 10.59 1.73 2.88
N LEU A 112 9.48 1.00 2.71
CA LEU A 112 8.74 0.36 3.81
C LEU A 112 9.38 -0.96 4.29
N GLY A 113 10.42 -1.45 3.61
CA GLY A 113 11.10 -2.69 3.96
C GLY A 113 10.25 -3.94 3.73
N ILE A 114 9.29 -3.87 2.81
CA ILE A 114 8.44 -4.98 2.37
C ILE A 114 9.22 -5.85 1.39
N SER A 115 9.90 -5.21 0.43
CA SER A 115 10.72 -5.88 -0.58
C SER A 115 11.73 -6.85 0.05
N PRO A 116 11.77 -8.13 -0.36
CA PRO A 116 12.63 -9.14 0.27
C PRO A 116 14.10 -8.73 0.36
N ARG A 117 14.61 -8.06 -0.67
CA ARG A 117 16.01 -7.64 -0.75
C ARG A 117 16.35 -6.49 0.20
N ARG A 118 15.39 -5.64 0.54
CA ARG A 118 15.60 -4.43 1.36
C ARG A 118 15.03 -4.54 2.77
N ARG A 119 14.38 -5.65 3.10
CA ARG A 119 13.78 -5.94 4.41
C ARG A 119 14.74 -5.70 5.59
N ASN A 120 16.00 -6.09 5.47
CA ASN A 120 16.98 -5.97 6.56
C ASN A 120 17.50 -4.55 6.78
N GLY A 121 17.23 -3.61 5.86
CA GLY A 121 17.70 -2.23 5.96
C GLY A 121 16.79 -1.31 6.77
N VAL A 122 15.56 -1.74 7.09
CA VAL A 122 14.59 -0.92 7.82
C VAL A 122 14.70 -1.18 9.32
N GLY A 123 14.87 -0.11 10.09
CA GLY A 123 14.98 -0.18 11.54
C GLY A 123 13.65 -0.59 12.19
N LYS A 124 13.73 -1.45 13.22
CA LYS A 124 12.57 -1.79 14.05
C LYS A 124 12.12 -0.59 14.87
N VAL A 125 10.80 -0.42 14.98
CA VAL A 125 10.16 0.56 15.85
C VAL A 125 10.39 0.14 17.30
N GLN A 126 11.07 0.99 18.05
CA GLN A 126 11.29 0.78 19.48
C GLN A 126 9.97 0.88 20.23
N ARG A 127 9.41 -0.26 20.66
CA ARG A 127 8.27 -0.25 21.58
C ARG A 127 8.76 0.18 22.95
N ARG A 128 8.50 1.43 23.34
CA ARG A 128 8.65 1.88 24.72
C ARG A 128 7.58 1.21 25.57
N VAL A 129 7.83 -0.02 25.99
CA VAL A 129 7.04 -0.66 27.04
C VAL A 129 7.32 0.12 28.32
N ARG A 130 6.32 0.86 28.82
CA ARG A 130 6.37 1.31 30.22
C ARG A 130 6.41 0.06 31.07
N GLN A 131 7.55 -0.22 31.71
CA GLN A 131 7.58 -1.22 32.77
C GLN A 131 6.59 -0.76 33.83
N ALA A 132 5.51 -1.52 34.01
CA ALA A 132 4.67 -1.39 35.17
C ALA A 132 5.52 -1.78 36.37
N THR A 133 5.89 -0.80 37.18
CA THR A 133 6.64 -1.02 38.41
C THR A 133 5.66 -1.41 39.52
N GLY A 134 6.13 -2.16 40.53
CA GLY A 134 5.28 -2.48 41.70
C GLY A 134 4.68 -1.25 42.39
N ALA A 135 5.31 -0.08 42.22
CA ALA A 135 4.82 1.21 42.71
C ALA A 135 3.57 1.73 41.95
N ASP A 136 3.37 1.34 40.69
CA ASP A 136 2.20 1.76 39.90
C ASP A 136 0.89 1.21 40.47
N ALA A 137 0.95 0.11 41.24
CA ALA A 137 -0.20 -0.42 41.97
C ALA A 137 -0.68 0.50 43.11
N PHE A 138 0.22 1.34 43.65
CA PHE A 138 -0.07 2.21 44.79
C PHE A 138 -0.47 3.64 44.39
N ILE A 139 -0.23 4.04 43.14
CA ILE A 139 -0.51 5.41 42.66
C ILE A 139 -2.00 5.64 42.31
N LYS A 140 -2.81 4.59 42.15
CA LYS A 140 -4.27 4.71 41.88
C LYS A 140 -5.16 5.06 43.09
N ARG A 141 -4.57 5.49 44.21
CA ARG A 141 -5.32 5.92 45.42
C ARG A 141 -4.91 7.33 45.87
N ALA A 142 -5.09 8.31 44.99
CA ALA A 142 -5.21 9.71 45.40
C ALA A 142 -6.30 10.36 44.54
N LYS A 143 -7.42 10.63 45.22
CA LYS A 143 -8.64 11.37 44.85
C LYS A 143 -8.81 11.83 43.39
#